data_AF-A8MI35-F1
#
_entry.id   AF-A8MI35-F1
#
_cell.length_a   1.000
_cell.length_b   1.000
_cell.length_c   1.000
_cell.angle_alpha   90.00
_cell.angle_beta   90.00
_cell.angle_gamma   90.00
#
_symmetry.space_group_name_H-M   'P 1'
#
loop_
_entity.id
_entity.type
_entity.pdbx_description
1 polymer ?
#
loop_
_entity_poly.entity_id
_entity_poly.type
_entity_poly.pdbx_seq_one_letter_code
_entity_poly.pdbx_strand_id
1 'polypeptide(L)'
;MSRFQFLASDRMLMEVKNPYRELISINEAIIRNIKIPDLVMDSTEIDRDKKFIVACDSEEQLNALEIKNDMYYSSEYAKQYSNKLYFSELRFRYTEKRAEQLLDYLKGQINDLQEIELWSIWLGEEDATASIKSKNINELTIKDLAFLNKSANKQRCLIIKK
;
A
#
# COMPACT_ATOMS: atom_id res chain seq x y z
N MET A 1 16.66 2.45 1.32
CA MET A 1 15.75 2.48 0.15
C MET A 1 14.37 2.07 0.60
N SER A 2 13.33 2.76 0.15
CA SER A 2 11.96 2.51 0.61
C SER A 2 11.18 1.80 -0.48
N ARG A 3 10.40 0.79 -0.08
CA ARG A 3 9.50 0.08 -0.99
C ARG A 3 8.18 0.84 -1.10
N PHE A 4 7.77 1.12 -2.32
CA PHE A 4 6.49 1.73 -2.63
C PHE A 4 5.70 0.78 -3.54
N GLN A 5 4.48 0.44 -3.13
CA GLN A 5 3.59 -0.44 -3.88
C GLN A 5 2.33 0.34 -4.25
N PHE A 6 1.85 0.15 -5.47
CA PHE A 6 0.66 0.84 -5.96
C PHE A 6 -0.12 0.01 -6.97
N LEU A 7 -1.40 0.35 -7.09
CA LEU A 7 -2.30 -0.12 -8.13
C LEU A 7 -2.41 0.96 -9.20
N ALA A 8 -2.41 0.58 -10.46
CA ALA A 8 -2.65 1.49 -11.58
C ALA A 8 -3.77 0.94 -12.48
N SER A 9 -4.72 1.78 -12.87
CA SER A 9 -5.82 1.36 -13.75
C SER A 9 -6.50 2.53 -14.46
N ASP A 10 -7.41 2.21 -15.39
CA ASP A 10 -8.11 3.20 -16.21
C ASP A 10 -9.33 3.83 -15.50
N ARG A 11 -9.65 3.39 -14.27
CA ARG A 11 -10.67 3.99 -13.40
C ARG A 11 -10.17 4.09 -11.97
N MET A 12 -10.77 4.95 -11.17
CA MET A 12 -10.46 5.02 -9.75
C MET A 12 -10.92 3.73 -9.06
N LEU A 13 -10.01 3.08 -8.33
CA LEU A 13 -10.31 1.87 -7.57
C LEU A 13 -10.91 2.22 -6.20
N MET A 14 -11.68 1.29 -5.64
CA MET A 14 -12.27 1.45 -4.31
C MET A 14 -11.22 1.38 -3.20
N GLU A 15 -11.29 2.30 -2.23
CA GLU A 15 -10.37 2.27 -1.09
C GLU A 15 -10.64 1.08 -0.16
N VAL A 16 -9.58 0.61 0.49
CA VAL A 16 -9.64 -0.38 1.57
C VAL A 16 -9.02 0.25 2.80
N LYS A 17 -9.82 0.48 3.84
CA LYS A 17 -9.33 1.04 5.10
C LYS A 17 -8.75 -0.08 5.96
N ASN A 18 -7.63 0.20 6.62
CA ASN A 18 -7.15 -0.66 7.69
C ASN A 18 -8.03 -0.43 8.94
N PRO A 19 -8.85 -1.43 9.37
CA PRO A 19 -9.80 -1.23 10.45
C PRO A 19 -9.14 -1.12 11.83
N TYR A 20 -7.86 -1.46 11.95
CA TYR A 20 -7.10 -1.43 13.20
C TYR A 20 -6.32 -0.13 13.39
N ARG A 21 -6.26 0.74 12.37
CA ARG A 21 -5.54 2.01 12.42
C ARG A 21 -6.45 3.09 12.96
N GLU A 22 -6.07 3.65 14.10
CA GLU A 22 -6.66 4.86 14.64
C GLU A 22 -5.67 6.01 14.54
N LEU A 23 -6.12 7.18 14.11
CA LEU A 23 -5.34 8.41 14.23
C LEU A 23 -5.70 9.08 15.56
N ILE A 24 -4.69 9.27 16.41
CA ILE A 24 -4.82 9.90 17.71
C ILE A 24 -3.87 11.08 17.85
N SER A 25 -4.18 11.98 18.79
CA SER A 25 -3.33 13.11 19.17
C SER A 25 -2.28 12.72 20.22
N ILE A 26 -1.32 13.60 20.50
CA ILE A 26 -0.35 13.43 21.59
C ILE A 26 -1.10 13.31 22.92
N ASN A 27 -2.09 14.19 23.15
CA ASN A 27 -2.85 14.18 24.40
C ASN A 27 -3.66 12.89 24.57
N GLU A 28 -4.29 12.38 23.51
CA GLU A 28 -4.98 11.08 23.53
C GLU A 28 -4.01 9.93 23.82
N ALA A 29 -2.82 9.94 23.23
CA ALA A 29 -1.80 8.92 23.46
C ALA A 29 -1.30 8.92 24.92
N ILE A 30 -1.10 10.09 25.52
CA ILE A 30 -0.74 10.22 26.96
C ILE A 30 -1.85 9.65 27.85
N ILE A 31 -3.12 9.98 27.58
CA ILE A 31 -4.27 9.46 28.34
C ILE A 31 -4.32 7.92 28.27
N ARG A 32 -3.95 7.35 27.11
CA ARG A 32 -3.89 5.90 26.88
C ARG A 32 -2.59 5.25 27.36
N ASN A 33 -1.71 5.99 28.02
CA ASN A 33 -0.40 5.54 28.50
C ASN A 33 0.48 4.94 27.38
N ILE A 34 0.35 5.47 26.16
CA ILE A 34 1.17 5.09 25.01
C ILE A 34 2.49 5.86 25.10
N LYS A 35 3.62 5.15 25.01
CA LYS A 35 4.94 5.77 25.05
C LYS A 35 5.20 6.54 23.75
N ILE A 36 5.43 7.84 23.88
CA ILE A 36 5.79 8.74 22.78
C ILE A 36 7.30 9.07 22.90
N PRO A 37 8.07 9.09 21.80
CA PRO A 37 9.47 9.49 21.84
C PRO A 37 9.66 10.93 22.37
N ASP A 38 10.70 11.14 23.19
CA ASP A 38 10.99 12.44 23.80
C ASP A 38 11.10 13.57 22.76
N LEU A 39 11.68 13.28 21.58
CA LEU A 39 11.76 14.22 20.46
C LEU A 39 10.40 14.82 20.05
N VAL A 40 9.33 14.03 20.11
CA VAL A 40 7.96 14.48 19.80
C VAL A 40 7.34 15.16 21.01
N MET A 41 7.65 14.69 22.22
CA MET A 41 7.12 15.25 23.47
C MET A 41 7.64 16.66 23.77
N ASP A 42 8.91 16.92 23.46
CA ASP A 42 9.62 18.16 23.76
C ASP A 42 9.46 19.22 22.65
N SER A 43 8.81 18.86 21.53
CA SER A 43 8.60 19.79 20.43
C SER A 43 7.51 20.82 20.75
N THR A 44 7.82 22.10 20.59
CA THR A 44 6.87 23.21 20.72
C THR A 44 6.13 23.53 19.42
N GLU A 45 6.55 22.95 18.29
CA GLU A 45 5.98 23.19 16.97
C GLU A 45 4.80 22.25 16.65
N ILE A 46 4.67 21.16 17.40
CA ILE A 46 3.63 20.15 17.17
C ILE A 46 2.38 20.52 17.96
N ASP A 47 1.28 20.74 17.24
CA ASP A 47 -0.05 20.81 17.83
C ASP A 47 -0.40 19.47 18.49
N ARG A 48 -0.54 19.50 19.82
CA ARG A 48 -0.74 18.32 20.66
C ARG A 48 -2.15 17.72 20.55
N ASP A 49 -3.11 18.47 20.00
CA ASP A 49 -4.49 18.02 19.78
C ASP A 49 -4.74 17.55 18.33
N LYS A 50 -3.82 17.86 17.41
CA LYS A 50 -3.87 17.34 16.05
C LYS A 50 -3.69 15.82 16.04
N LYS A 51 -4.55 15.11 15.30
CA LYS A 51 -4.49 13.66 15.14
C LYS A 51 -3.53 13.28 14.03
N PHE A 52 -2.35 12.78 14.41
CA PHE A 52 -1.32 12.36 13.46
C PHE A 52 -0.56 11.10 13.89
N ILE A 53 -0.73 10.63 15.14
CA ILE A 53 -0.13 9.39 15.62
C ILE A 53 -1.01 8.23 15.16
N VAL A 54 -0.43 7.27 14.46
CA VAL A 54 -1.11 6.02 14.11
C VAL A 54 -0.99 5.05 15.29
N ALA A 55 -2.11 4.76 15.94
CA ALA A 55 -2.22 3.75 16.98
C ALA A 55 -2.77 2.44 16.41
N CYS A 56 -2.09 1.35 16.73
CA CYS A 56 -2.50 -0.04 16.50
C CYS A 56 -1.97 -0.90 17.66
N ASP A 57 -2.62 -2.02 17.95
CA ASP A 57 -2.19 -2.90 19.05
C ASP A 57 -0.95 -3.73 18.70
N SER A 58 -0.65 -3.89 17.42
CA SER A 58 0.50 -4.67 16.94
C SER A 58 1.02 -4.23 15.57
N GLU A 59 2.29 -4.56 15.29
CA GLU A 59 2.90 -4.37 13.98
C GLU A 59 2.15 -5.19 12.88
N GLU A 60 1.60 -6.35 13.23
CA GLU A 60 0.84 -7.17 12.28
C GLU A 60 -0.45 -6.46 11.84
N GLN A 61 -1.16 -5.82 12.76
CA GLN A 61 -2.32 -4.98 12.43
C GLN A 61 -1.94 -3.77 11.58
N LEU A 62 -0.79 -3.15 11.84
CA LEU A 62 -0.29 -2.02 11.04
C LEU A 62 -0.09 -2.39 9.56
N ASN A 63 0.26 -3.66 9.32
CA ASN A 63 0.48 -4.26 8.01
C ASN A 63 -0.79 -4.85 7.37
N ALA A 64 -1.98 -4.69 7.97
CA ALA A 64 -3.23 -5.11 7.32
C ALA A 64 -3.40 -4.43 5.96
N LEU A 65 -4.10 -5.10 5.04
CA LEU A 65 -4.33 -4.59 3.69
C LEU A 65 -4.97 -3.20 3.77
N GLU A 66 -4.36 -2.23 3.11
CA GLU A 66 -4.86 -0.87 2.99
C GLU A 66 -4.63 -0.37 1.57
N ILE A 67 -5.65 0.23 0.95
CA ILE A 67 -5.58 0.83 -0.38
C ILE A 67 -6.10 2.26 -0.29
N LYS A 68 -5.29 3.22 -0.70
CA LYS A 68 -5.61 4.66 -0.61
C LYS A 68 -5.46 5.36 -1.96
N ASN A 69 -6.43 6.19 -2.30
CA ASN A 69 -6.33 7.08 -3.45
C ASN A 69 -5.54 8.34 -3.09
N ASP A 70 -5.56 8.75 -1.81
CA ASP A 70 -4.65 9.75 -1.26
C ASP A 70 -3.33 9.09 -0.85
N MET A 71 -2.36 9.16 -1.75
CA MET A 71 -1.10 8.42 -1.65
C MET A 71 -0.08 9.18 -0.82
N TYR A 72 0.63 8.47 0.08
CA TYR A 72 1.73 9.03 0.86
C TYR A 72 2.89 9.47 -0.05
N TYR A 73 3.21 8.63 -1.05
CA TYR A 73 4.18 8.99 -2.10
C TYR A 73 3.45 9.65 -3.27
N SER A 74 4.09 10.66 -3.87
CA SER A 74 3.54 11.35 -5.04
C SER A 74 3.26 10.38 -6.20
N SER A 75 2.12 10.58 -6.86
CA SER A 75 1.77 9.84 -8.09
C SER A 75 2.80 10.00 -9.21
N GLU A 76 3.65 11.03 -9.17
CA GLU A 76 4.76 11.22 -10.12
C GLU A 76 5.75 10.06 -10.11
N TYR A 77 5.94 9.38 -8.97
CA TYR A 77 6.74 8.15 -8.95
C TYR A 77 6.07 7.02 -9.71
N ALA A 78 4.74 6.87 -9.59
CA ALA A 78 3.99 5.81 -10.26
C ALA A 78 3.91 6.04 -11.78
N LYS A 79 3.80 7.30 -12.23
CA LYS A 79 3.75 7.70 -13.65
C LYS A 79 5.02 7.35 -14.43
N GLN A 80 6.15 7.13 -13.76
CA GLN A 80 7.38 6.66 -14.42
C GLN A 80 7.28 5.19 -14.87
N TYR A 81 6.34 4.42 -14.29
CA TYR A 81 6.23 2.99 -14.51
C TYR A 81 4.96 2.59 -15.28
N SER A 82 3.93 3.42 -15.27
CA SER A 82 2.63 3.10 -15.86
C SER A 82 1.98 4.30 -16.51
N ASN A 83 1.31 4.05 -17.63
CA ASN A 83 0.56 5.05 -18.42
C ASN A 83 -0.92 5.13 -18.03
N LYS A 84 -1.33 4.44 -16.96
CA LYS A 84 -2.71 4.44 -16.47
C LYS A 84 -3.11 5.80 -15.91
N LEU A 85 -4.42 6.06 -15.90
CA LEU A 85 -4.98 7.35 -15.50
C LEU A 85 -5.07 7.51 -13.97
N TYR A 86 -5.33 6.42 -13.25
CA TYR A 86 -5.56 6.44 -11.81
C TYR A 86 -4.57 5.55 -11.08
N PHE A 87 -4.12 6.03 -9.93
CA PHE A 87 -3.17 5.36 -9.05
C PHE A 87 -3.72 5.30 -7.62
N SER A 88 -3.49 4.18 -6.95
CA SER A 88 -3.81 4.01 -5.53
C SER A 88 -2.60 3.39 -4.83
N GLU A 89 -2.21 3.92 -3.67
CA GLU A 89 -1.17 3.29 -2.83
C GLU A 89 -1.70 1.96 -2.31
N LEU A 90 -0.88 0.92 -2.41
CA LEU A 90 -1.15 -0.41 -1.89
C LEU A 90 -0.23 -0.67 -0.70
N ARG A 91 -0.78 -0.83 0.50
CA ARG A 91 -0.02 -1.35 1.63
C ARG A 91 -0.28 -2.84 1.76
N PHE A 92 0.71 -3.61 1.33
CA PHE A 92 0.59 -5.06 1.24
C PHE A 92 1.90 -5.77 1.59
N ARG A 93 1.93 -6.38 2.77
CA ARG A 93 2.95 -7.35 3.18
C ARG A 93 2.38 -8.75 2.98
N TYR A 94 3.11 -9.60 2.25
CA TYR A 94 2.57 -10.92 1.90
C TYR A 94 2.39 -11.80 3.15
N THR A 95 1.16 -12.25 3.35
CA THR A 95 0.77 -13.46 4.07
C THR A 95 -0.35 -14.11 3.26
N GLU A 96 -0.60 -15.41 3.42
CA GLU A 96 -1.66 -16.09 2.66
C GLU A 96 -3.01 -15.40 2.88
N LYS A 97 -3.38 -15.13 4.14
CA LYS A 97 -4.60 -14.39 4.49
C LYS A 97 -4.73 -13.03 3.81
N ARG A 98 -3.68 -12.21 3.80
CA ARG A 98 -3.72 -10.89 3.14
C ARG A 98 -3.75 -11.02 1.62
N ALA A 99 -3.09 -12.03 1.08
CA ALA A 99 -3.09 -12.31 -0.35
C ALA A 99 -4.49 -12.76 -0.82
N GLU A 100 -5.22 -13.54 -0.01
CA GLU A 100 -6.63 -13.85 -0.25
C GLU A 100 -7.50 -12.60 -0.26
N GLN A 101 -7.36 -11.73 0.75
CA GLN A 101 -8.09 -10.46 0.80
C GLN A 101 -7.83 -9.58 -0.42
N LEU A 102 -6.56 -9.48 -0.84
CA LEU A 102 -6.18 -8.73 -2.03
C LEU A 102 -6.74 -9.38 -3.31
N LEU A 103 -6.69 -10.71 -3.42
CA LEU A 103 -7.24 -11.45 -4.56
C LEU A 103 -8.76 -11.23 -4.71
N ASP A 104 -9.50 -11.32 -3.61
CA ASP A 104 -10.95 -11.09 -3.62
C ASP A 104 -11.30 -9.65 -4.00
N TYR A 105 -10.54 -8.68 -3.47
CA TYR A 105 -10.65 -7.29 -3.86
C TYR A 105 -10.44 -7.10 -5.37
N LEU A 106 -9.38 -7.67 -5.94
CA LEU A 106 -9.05 -7.54 -7.37
C LEU A 106 -10.12 -8.17 -8.26
N LYS A 107 -10.67 -9.33 -7.87
CA LYS A 107 -11.82 -9.95 -8.56
C LYS A 107 -13.05 -9.04 -8.56
N GLY A 108 -13.29 -8.31 -7.46
CA GLY A 108 -14.36 -7.33 -7.39
C GLY A 108 -14.14 -6.11 -8.30
N GLN A 109 -12.91 -5.59 -8.34
CA GLN A 109 -12.58 -4.38 -9.12
C GLN A 109 -12.48 -4.62 -10.63
N ILE A 110 -11.95 -5.78 -11.06
CA ILE A 110 -11.64 -6.02 -12.47
C ILE A 110 -12.89 -6.15 -13.36
N ASN A 111 -14.08 -6.35 -12.77
CA ASN A 111 -15.31 -6.55 -13.54
C ASN A 111 -15.60 -5.40 -14.52
N ASP A 112 -15.24 -4.17 -14.16
CA ASP A 112 -15.46 -2.97 -14.97
C ASP A 112 -14.17 -2.44 -15.64
N LEU A 113 -13.10 -3.24 -15.63
CA LEU A 113 -11.77 -2.88 -16.12
C LEU A 113 -11.25 -3.96 -17.07
N GLN A 114 -10.40 -3.56 -18.03
CA GLN A 114 -9.70 -4.54 -18.87
C GLN A 114 -8.48 -5.11 -18.15
N GLU A 115 -7.80 -4.26 -17.37
CA GLU A 115 -6.64 -4.64 -16.60
C GLU A 115 -6.44 -3.76 -15.37
N ILE A 116 -5.74 -4.31 -14.39
CA ILE A 116 -5.19 -3.61 -13.22
C ILE A 116 -3.71 -3.98 -13.13
N GLU A 117 -2.85 -2.99 -12.95
CA GLU A 117 -1.42 -3.21 -12.76
C GLU A 117 -1.07 -3.12 -11.27
N LEU A 118 -0.41 -4.14 -10.73
CA LEU A 118 0.10 -4.14 -9.36
C LEU A 118 1.61 -3.92 -9.41
N TRP A 119 2.05 -2.76 -8.95
CA TRP A 119 3.45 -2.40 -8.92
C TRP A 119 4.04 -2.53 -7.52
N SER A 120 5.28 -2.99 -7.47
CA SER A 120 6.16 -2.92 -6.30
C SER A 120 7.50 -2.38 -6.76
N ILE A 121 7.83 -1.16 -6.33
CA ILE A 121 9.03 -0.45 -6.71
C ILE A 121 9.88 -0.07 -5.50
N TRP A 122 11.18 0.11 -5.72
CA TRP A 122 12.16 0.63 -4.78
C TRP A 122 12.49 2.06 -5.18
N LEU A 123 12.16 3.02 -4.31
CA LEU A 123 12.45 4.43 -4.53
C LEU A 123 13.95 4.68 -4.41
N GLY A 124 14.51 5.44 -5.37
CA GLY A 124 15.94 5.75 -5.45
C GLY A 124 16.79 4.73 -6.22
N GLU A 125 16.18 3.70 -6.83
CA GLU A 125 16.82 2.83 -7.82
C GLU A 125 16.49 3.34 -9.24
N GLU A 126 17.48 3.91 -9.93
CA GLU A 126 17.29 4.52 -11.27
C GLU A 126 17.29 3.49 -12.41
N ASP A 127 17.86 2.29 -12.21
CA ASP A 127 18.25 1.40 -13.33
C ASP A 127 17.71 -0.05 -13.28
N ALA A 128 16.72 -0.33 -12.45
CA ALA A 128 16.18 -1.69 -12.38
C ALA A 128 15.07 -1.91 -13.43
N THR A 129 15.43 -2.50 -14.59
CA THR A 129 14.46 -3.07 -15.54
C THR A 129 13.37 -3.85 -14.79
N ALA A 130 12.11 -3.46 -14.97
CA ALA A 130 11.01 -4.07 -14.23
C ALA A 130 10.82 -5.53 -14.66
N SER A 131 10.64 -6.42 -13.68
CA SER A 131 10.15 -7.76 -13.93
C SER A 131 8.64 -7.70 -14.06
N ILE A 132 8.12 -7.88 -15.27
CA ILE A 132 6.68 -7.80 -15.55
C ILE A 132 6.14 -9.22 -15.75
N LYS A 133 4.99 -9.50 -15.14
CA LYS A 133 4.18 -10.69 -15.39
C LYS A 133 2.76 -10.29 -15.70
N SER A 134 2.06 -11.12 -16.47
CA SER A 134 0.64 -10.94 -16.76
C SER A 134 -0.10 -12.21 -16.38
N LYS A 135 -1.32 -12.08 -15.86
CA LYS A 135 -2.21 -13.21 -15.61
C LYS A 135 -3.67 -12.82 -15.77
N ASN A 136 -4.50 -13.74 -16.25
CA ASN A 136 -5.95 -13.56 -16.24
C ASN A 136 -6.47 -13.68 -14.81
N ILE A 137 -7.50 -12.91 -14.44
CA ILE A 137 -8.08 -12.90 -13.10
C ILE A 137 -8.57 -14.28 -12.67
N ASN A 138 -9.09 -15.08 -13.61
CA ASN A 138 -9.63 -16.41 -13.31
C ASN A 138 -8.51 -17.43 -13.00
N GLU A 139 -7.28 -17.16 -13.43
CA GLU A 139 -6.10 -17.99 -13.17
C GLU A 139 -5.22 -17.43 -12.05
N LEU A 140 -5.56 -16.25 -11.54
CA LEU A 140 -4.77 -15.56 -10.52
C LEU A 140 -4.92 -16.28 -9.18
N THR A 141 -3.77 -16.63 -8.58
CA THR A 141 -3.70 -17.28 -7.27
C THR A 141 -2.90 -16.43 -6.29
N ILE A 142 -3.04 -16.70 -4.99
CA ILE A 142 -2.24 -16.03 -3.96
C ILE A 142 -0.72 -16.22 -4.18
N LYS A 143 -0.30 -17.34 -4.76
CA LYS A 143 1.11 -17.61 -5.07
C LYS A 143 1.67 -16.65 -6.11
N ASP A 144 0.82 -16.16 -7.02
CA ASP A 144 1.22 -15.14 -8.00
C ASP A 144 1.45 -13.79 -7.31
N LEU A 145 0.64 -13.44 -6.30
CA LEU A 145 0.81 -12.20 -5.52
C LEU A 145 2.12 -12.18 -4.71
N ALA A 146 2.64 -13.36 -4.33
CA ALA A 146 3.95 -13.48 -3.69
C ALA A 146 5.10 -12.93 -4.57
N PHE A 147 4.90 -12.86 -5.89
CA PHE A 147 5.84 -12.25 -6.83
C PHE A 147 6.25 -10.83 -6.42
N LEU A 148 5.32 -10.04 -5.90
CA LEU A 148 5.53 -8.64 -5.53
C LEU A 148 6.39 -8.46 -4.27
N ASN A 149 6.52 -9.50 -3.44
CA ASN A 149 7.22 -9.43 -2.15
C ASN A 149 8.63 -10.05 -2.16
N LYS A 150 9.18 -10.40 -3.33
CA LYS A 150 10.54 -10.95 -3.43
C LYS A 150 11.59 -9.89 -3.04
N SER A 151 12.58 -10.30 -2.25
CA SER A 151 13.59 -9.45 -1.59
C SER A 151 14.65 -8.81 -2.49
N ALA A 152 14.64 -9.05 -3.80
CA ALA A 152 15.56 -8.39 -4.72
C ALA A 152 15.15 -6.92 -4.91
N ASN A 153 16.12 -5.99 -4.93
CA ASN A 153 15.97 -4.59 -5.34
C ASN A 153 15.64 -4.48 -6.84
N LYS A 154 14.56 -5.12 -7.27
CA LYS A 154 14.09 -5.15 -8.64
C LYS A 154 12.64 -4.73 -8.66
N GLN A 155 12.32 -3.81 -9.57
CA GLN A 155 10.94 -3.35 -9.75
C GLN A 155 10.09 -4.49 -10.32
N ARG A 156 8.85 -4.61 -9.85
CA ARG A 156 7.96 -5.71 -10.24
C ARG A 156 6.59 -5.18 -10.58
N CYS A 157 6.04 -5.70 -11.67
CA CYS A 157 4.66 -5.48 -12.04
C CYS A 157 3.95 -6.81 -12.27
N LEU A 158 2.79 -6.98 -11.66
CA LEU A 158 1.84 -8.02 -12.01
C LEU A 158 0.63 -7.37 -12.66
N ILE A 159 0.48 -7.56 -13.97
CA ILE A 159 -0.67 -7.12 -14.75
C ILE A 159 -1.75 -8.19 -14.61
N ILE A 160 -2.91 -7.78 -14.12
CA ILE A 160 -4.08 -8.63 -13.97
C ILE A 160 -5.06 -8.25 -15.06
N LYS A 161 -5.38 -9.20 -15.93
CA LYS A 161 -6.29 -9.01 -17.06
C LYS A 161 -7.64 -9.65 -16.73
N LYS A 162 -8.71 -9.05 -17.24
CA LYS A 162 -10.04 -9.66 -17.22
C LYS A 162 -10.06 -10.97 -17.99
#